data_AF-A0A953WKM8-F1
#
_entry.id   AF-A0A953WKM8-F1
#
_cell.length_a   1.000
_cell.length_b   1.000
_cell.length_c   1.000
_cell.angle_alpha   90.00
_cell.angle_beta   90.00
_cell.angle_gamma   90.00
#
_symmetry.space_group_name_H-M   'P 1'
#
loop_
_entity.id
_entity.type
_entity.pdbx_description
1 polymer ?
#
loop_
_entity_poly.entity_id
_entity_poly.type
_entity_poly.pdbx_seq_one_letter_code
_entity_poly.pdbx_strand_id
1 'polypeptide(L)'
;MIGIAGAAFLAVTGLAAGASVVSAQAQQAGKAPVILILDQAQVIAQSKAGVSMSTQLKALQDSANTELNAEVEKINKETEDLKKQKDLMAEDVWMEKAKQLSVKQNNLPA
;
A
#
# COMPACT_ATOMS: atom_id res chain seq x y z
N MET A 1 -4.32 -24.08 70.65
CA MET A 1 -3.35 -24.78 69.76
C MET A 1 -1.95 -24.33 70.15
N ILE A 2 -1.07 -25.31 70.44
CA ILE A 2 0.37 -25.43 70.07
C ILE A 2 1.12 -24.09 69.91
N GLY A 3 2.20 -23.73 70.62
CA GLY A 3 3.17 -24.48 71.42
C GLY A 3 4.61 -24.11 70.99
N ILE A 4 5.51 -23.95 71.97
CA ILE A 4 6.98 -24.17 71.89
C ILE A 4 7.77 -23.07 71.14
N ALA A 5 8.42 -22.12 71.81
CA ALA A 5 9.70 -22.22 72.54
C ALA A 5 10.95 -22.43 71.66
N GLY A 6 11.89 -21.49 71.74
CA GLY A 6 13.31 -21.83 71.88
C GLY A 6 14.25 -21.60 70.70
N ALA A 7 15.38 -20.98 71.06
CA ALA A 7 16.73 -21.20 70.56
C ALA A 7 17.18 -20.46 69.28
N ALA A 8 17.95 -19.40 69.53
CA ALA A 8 19.11 -19.06 68.73
C ALA A 8 20.05 -20.28 68.60
N PHE A 9 20.48 -20.63 67.38
CA PHE A 9 21.85 -21.04 67.04
C PHE A 9 21.95 -21.41 65.54
N LEU A 10 23.10 -21.08 64.93
CA LEU A 10 23.67 -21.64 63.68
C LEU A 10 23.13 -21.05 62.36
N ALA A 11 23.90 -20.77 61.32
CA ALA A 11 25.34 -20.72 61.08
C ALA A 11 25.46 -20.09 59.67
N VAL A 12 26.35 -19.13 59.45
CA VAL A 12 27.55 -19.26 58.62
C VAL A 12 27.52 -20.46 57.63
N THR A 13 26.62 -20.45 56.66
CA THR A 13 26.72 -21.27 55.43
C THR A 13 25.97 -20.56 54.32
N GLY A 14 26.69 -19.80 53.51
CA GLY A 14 26.07 -19.08 52.40
C GLY A 14 27.04 -18.22 51.58
N LEU A 15 28.27 -18.03 52.06
CA LEU A 15 29.40 -17.43 51.33
C LEU A 15 29.86 -18.25 50.09
N ALA A 16 29.01 -19.16 49.60
CA ALA A 16 29.21 -19.99 48.41
C ALA A 16 28.05 -19.87 47.39
N ALA A 17 27.05 -19.02 47.64
CA ALA A 17 25.95 -18.75 46.69
C ALA A 17 26.14 -17.45 45.88
N GLY A 18 27.19 -16.66 46.17
CA GLY A 18 27.49 -15.41 45.46
C GLY A 18 28.43 -15.55 44.25
N ALA A 19 28.96 -16.75 43.98
CA ALA A 19 29.97 -16.96 42.94
C ALA A 19 29.42 -17.49 41.61
N SER A 20 28.12 -17.79 41.51
CA SER A 20 27.54 -18.51 40.35
C SER A 20 26.55 -17.69 39.51
N VAL A 21 26.34 -16.41 39.79
CA VAL A 21 25.44 -15.54 39.00
C VAL A 21 26.14 -14.57 38.04
N VAL A 22 27.48 -14.65 37.89
CA VAL A 22 28.24 -13.73 37.02
C VAL A 22 28.46 -14.26 35.59
N SER A 23 27.95 -15.45 35.21
CA SER A 23 28.23 -16.02 33.88
C SER A 23 27.12 -15.88 32.84
N ALA A 24 25.87 -15.55 33.21
CA ALA A 24 24.77 -15.54 32.25
C ALA A 24 24.76 -14.32 31.30
N GLN A 25 25.20 -13.13 31.76
CA GLN A 25 25.29 -11.95 30.89
C GLN A 25 26.56 -11.92 30.03
N ALA A 26 27.61 -12.69 30.35
CA ALA A 26 28.87 -12.67 29.61
C ALA A 26 28.87 -13.54 28.33
N GLN A 27 27.94 -14.52 28.22
CA GLN A 27 27.87 -15.43 27.07
C GLN A 27 27.22 -14.83 25.81
N GLN A 28 26.66 -13.62 25.88
CA GLN A 28 26.15 -12.91 24.69
C GLN A 28 27.18 -11.99 24.02
N ALA A 29 28.36 -11.79 24.62
CA ALA A 29 29.40 -10.90 24.10
C ALA A 29 30.20 -11.47 22.90
N GLY A 30 29.93 -12.70 22.45
CA GLY A 30 30.71 -13.40 21.43
C GLY A 30 29.99 -13.71 20.11
N LYS A 31 28.71 -13.35 19.96
CA LYS A 31 27.99 -13.55 18.68
C LYS A 31 28.21 -12.32 17.81
N ALA A 32 28.91 -12.51 16.69
CA ALA A 32 29.03 -11.49 15.66
C ALA A 32 27.63 -10.95 15.29
N PRO A 33 27.45 -9.62 15.16
CA PRO A 33 26.17 -9.06 14.79
C PRO A 33 25.72 -9.62 13.45
N VAL A 34 24.55 -10.26 13.43
CA VAL A 34 23.93 -10.76 12.20
C VAL A 34 23.22 -9.58 11.54
N ILE A 35 23.81 -9.07 10.46
CA ILE A 35 23.20 -8.00 9.65
C ILE A 35 22.31 -8.66 8.59
N LEU A 36 21.00 -8.45 8.68
CA LEU A 36 20.07 -8.82 7.61
C LEU A 36 19.93 -7.64 6.63
N ILE A 37 20.17 -7.92 5.36
CA ILE A 37 19.89 -6.99 4.26
C ILE A 37 18.59 -7.47 3.61
N LEU A 38 17.53 -6.66 3.71
CA LEU A 38 16.24 -6.95 3.08
C LEU A 38 16.02 -6.03 1.89
N ASP A 39 15.63 -6.62 0.76
CA ASP A 39 15.07 -5.88 -0.38
C ASP A 39 13.58 -5.64 -0.13
N GLN A 40 13.24 -4.42 0.24
CA GLN A 40 11.85 -4.03 0.55
C GLN A 40 10.93 -4.14 -0.67
N ALA A 41 11.43 -3.85 -1.88
CA ALA A 41 10.61 -3.91 -3.09
C ALA A 41 10.22 -5.36 -3.39
N GLN A 42 11.14 -6.30 -3.22
CA GLN A 42 10.88 -7.72 -3.42
C GLN A 42 9.92 -8.27 -2.37
N VAL A 43 10.05 -7.86 -1.11
CA VAL A 43 9.13 -8.26 -0.03
C VAL A 43 7.72 -7.72 -0.28
N ILE A 44 7.58 -6.46 -0.70
CA ILE A 44 6.27 -5.88 -1.01
C ILE A 44 5.64 -6.56 -2.22
N ALA A 45 6.40 -6.79 -3.29
CA ALA A 45 5.90 -7.46 -4.50
C ALA A 45 5.43 -8.90 -4.24
N GLN A 46 6.12 -9.63 -3.35
CA GLN A 46 5.74 -10.99 -2.96
C GLN A 46 4.71 -11.03 -1.83
N SER A 47 4.47 -9.91 -1.15
CA SER A 47 3.46 -9.83 -0.10
C SER A 47 2.06 -9.92 -0.69
N LYS A 48 1.15 -10.57 0.05
CA LYS A 48 -0.27 -10.64 -0.30
C LYS A 48 -0.89 -9.24 -0.51
N ALA A 49 -0.39 -8.25 0.22
CA ALA A 49 -0.78 -6.85 0.10
C ALA A 49 -0.34 -6.24 -1.24
N GLY A 50 0.93 -6.40 -1.64
CA GLY A 50 1.44 -5.86 -2.90
C GLY A 50 0.81 -6.52 -4.14
N VAL A 51 0.55 -7.83 -4.08
CA VAL A 51 -0.22 -8.52 -5.13
C VAL A 51 -1.65 -7.97 -5.21
N SER A 52 -2.32 -7.77 -4.07
CA SER A 52 -3.69 -7.23 -4.06
C SER A 52 -3.77 -5.79 -4.58
N MET A 53 -2.78 -4.95 -4.26
CA MET A 53 -2.70 -3.58 -4.78
C MET A 53 -2.44 -3.55 -6.28
N SER A 54 -1.56 -4.42 -6.79
CA SER A 54 -1.31 -4.55 -8.23
C SER A 54 -2.59 -4.90 -9.00
N THR A 55 -3.37 -5.86 -8.50
CA THR A 55 -4.66 -6.24 -9.12
C THR A 55 -5.68 -5.10 -9.07
N GLN A 56 -5.76 -4.36 -7.96
CA GLN A 56 -6.65 -3.19 -7.85
C GLN A 56 -6.23 -2.07 -8.80
N LEU A 57 -4.93 -1.82 -8.92
CA LEU A 57 -4.39 -0.81 -9.82
C LEU A 57 -4.64 -1.18 -11.28
N LYS A 58 -4.48 -2.46 -11.63
CA LYS A 58 -4.78 -2.97 -12.96
C LYS A 58 -6.27 -2.87 -13.28
N ALA A 59 -7.14 -3.25 -12.33
CA ALA A 59 -8.59 -3.10 -12.50
C ALA A 59 -9.00 -1.63 -12.66
N LEU A 60 -8.40 -0.72 -11.90
CA LEU A 60 -8.62 0.72 -12.03
C LEU A 60 -8.13 1.23 -13.39
N GLN A 61 -6.96 0.81 -13.84
CA GLN A 61 -6.42 1.17 -15.15
C GLN A 61 -7.32 0.64 -16.28
N ASP A 62 -7.77 -0.61 -16.21
CA ASP A 62 -8.65 -1.21 -17.21
C ASP A 62 -10.03 -0.52 -17.24
N SER A 63 -10.57 -0.15 -16.07
CA SER A 63 -11.80 0.63 -15.95
C SER A 63 -11.63 2.04 -16.54
N ALA A 64 -10.55 2.73 -16.19
CA ALA A 64 -10.26 4.07 -16.69
C ALA A 64 -10.06 4.06 -18.21
N ASN A 65 -9.31 3.08 -18.75
CA ASN A 65 -9.14 2.91 -20.19
C ASN A 65 -10.46 2.63 -20.91
N THR A 66 -11.33 1.81 -20.31
CA THR A 66 -12.66 1.50 -20.86
C THR A 66 -13.53 2.75 -20.92
N GLU A 67 -13.58 3.52 -19.85
CA GLU A 67 -14.32 4.78 -19.78
C GLU A 67 -13.77 5.81 -20.77
N LEU A 68 -12.44 5.92 -20.86
CA LEU A 68 -11.78 6.83 -21.81
C LEU A 68 -12.11 6.47 -23.25
N ASN A 69 -11.99 5.19 -23.60
CA ASN A 69 -12.29 4.71 -24.95
C ASN A 69 -13.76 4.92 -25.30
N ALA A 70 -14.68 4.70 -24.36
CA ALA A 70 -16.10 4.94 -24.55
C ALA A 70 -16.39 6.44 -24.78
N GLU A 71 -15.75 7.33 -24.04
CA GLU A 71 -15.92 8.78 -24.20
C GLU A 71 -15.31 9.27 -25.53
N VAL A 72 -14.16 8.74 -25.94
CA VAL A 72 -13.56 9.01 -27.26
C VAL A 72 -14.47 8.53 -28.39
N GLU A 73 -15.02 7.32 -28.31
CA GLU A 73 -15.94 6.80 -29.32
C GLU A 73 -17.21 7.64 -29.41
N LYS A 74 -17.75 8.07 -28.26
CA LYS A 74 -18.91 8.96 -28.20
C LYS A 74 -18.61 10.32 -28.83
N ILE A 75 -17.48 10.94 -28.54
CA ILE A 75 -17.06 12.21 -29.14
C ILE A 75 -16.89 12.06 -30.67
N ASN A 76 -16.31 10.95 -31.12
CA ASN A 76 -16.17 10.68 -32.55
C ASN A 76 -17.54 10.54 -33.23
N LYS A 77 -18.48 9.80 -32.64
CA LYS A 77 -19.86 9.70 -33.13
C LYS A 77 -20.57 11.05 -33.14
N GLU A 78 -20.48 11.82 -32.06
CA GLU A 78 -21.03 13.18 -32.00
C GLU A 78 -20.44 14.08 -33.11
N THR A 79 -19.16 13.92 -33.44
CA THR A 79 -18.50 14.66 -34.53
C THR A 79 -19.05 14.26 -35.91
N GLU A 80 -19.17 12.96 -36.17
CA GLU A 80 -19.72 12.46 -37.42
C GLU A 80 -21.18 12.87 -37.62
N ASP A 81 -21.99 12.79 -36.55
CA ASP A 81 -23.39 13.19 -36.59
C ASP A 81 -23.54 14.69 -36.80
N LEU A 82 -22.71 15.51 -36.14
CA LEU A 82 -22.68 16.96 -36.33
C LEU A 82 -22.25 17.35 -37.76
N LYS A 83 -21.35 16.58 -38.37
CA LYS A 83 -20.97 16.75 -39.78
C LYS A 83 -22.10 16.39 -40.73
N LYS A 84 -22.83 15.29 -40.48
CA LYS A 84 -24.00 14.86 -41.28
C LYS A 84 -25.17 15.82 -41.15
N GLN A 85 -25.36 16.40 -39.96
CA GLN A 85 -26.46 17.32 -39.67
C GLN A 85 -26.15 18.77 -40.06
N LYS A 86 -24.94 19.07 -40.56
CA LYS A 86 -24.54 20.43 -40.96
C LYS A 86 -25.56 21.11 -41.88
N ASP A 87 -26.07 20.38 -42.87
CA ASP A 87 -27.00 20.92 -43.86
C ASP A 87 -28.46 20.94 -43.37
N LEU A 88 -28.74 20.30 -42.22
CA LEU A 88 -30.07 20.18 -41.61
C LEU A 88 -30.25 21.10 -40.38
N MET A 89 -29.17 21.75 -39.92
CA MET A 89 -29.17 22.60 -38.74
C MET A 89 -28.91 24.06 -39.12
N ALA A 90 -29.44 24.97 -38.32
CA ALA A 90 -29.09 26.39 -38.44
C ALA A 90 -27.62 26.60 -38.05
N GLU A 91 -26.96 27.56 -38.72
CA GLU A 91 -25.52 27.79 -38.64
C GLU A 91 -25.04 28.16 -37.22
N ASP A 92 -25.87 28.88 -36.48
CA ASP A 92 -25.67 29.23 -35.07
C ASP A 92 -25.65 27.99 -34.15
N VAL A 93 -26.63 27.08 -34.32
CA VAL A 93 -26.72 25.84 -33.55
C VAL A 93 -25.56 24.90 -33.89
N TRP A 94 -25.14 24.86 -35.15
CA TRP A 94 -23.99 24.08 -35.59
C TRP A 94 -22.68 24.60 -34.97
N MET A 95 -22.45 25.92 -35.01
CA MET A 95 -21.29 26.58 -34.41
C MET A 95 -21.21 26.33 -32.91
N GLU A 96 -22.33 26.42 -32.20
CA GLU A 96 -22.37 26.20 -30.75
C GLU A 96 -22.04 24.75 -30.39
N LYS A 97 -22.62 23.78 -31.10
CA LYS A 97 -22.28 22.36 -30.89
C LYS A 97 -20.84 22.04 -31.26
N ALA A 98 -20.30 22.61 -32.34
CA ALA A 98 -18.90 22.44 -32.73
C ALA A 98 -17.94 22.96 -31.66
N LYS A 99 -18.26 24.12 -31.06
CA LYS A 99 -17.49 24.68 -29.94
C LYS A 99 -17.54 23.79 -28.71
N GLN A 100 -18.73 23.29 -28.34
CA GLN A 100 -18.86 22.36 -27.21
C GLN A 100 -18.06 21.07 -27.43
N LEU A 101 -18.07 20.54 -28.65
CA LEU A 101 -17.34 19.33 -29.00
C LEU A 101 -15.81 19.55 -29.00
N SER A 102 -15.35 20.71 -29.46
CA SER A 102 -13.94 21.10 -29.36
C SER A 102 -13.47 21.22 -27.90
N VAL A 103 -14.30 21.77 -27.01
CA VAL A 103 -14.00 21.82 -25.57
C VAL A 103 -13.93 20.41 -24.97
N LYS A 104 -14.86 19.51 -25.33
CA LYS A 104 -14.80 18.10 -24.88
C LYS A 104 -13.53 17.39 -25.36
N GLN A 105 -13.15 17.56 -26.62
CA GLN A 105 -11.91 16.99 -27.17
C GLN A 105 -10.67 17.52 -26.45
N ASN A 106 -10.62 18.82 -26.13
CA ASN A 106 -9.48 19.42 -25.44
C ASN A 106 -9.39 19.04 -23.95
N ASN A 107 -10.46 18.53 -23.35
CA ASN A 107 -10.49 18.06 -21.97
C ASN A 107 -10.22 16.55 -21.85
N LEU A 108 -10.02 15.83 -22.95
CA LEU A 108 -9.56 14.45 -22.90
C LEU A 108 -8.11 14.42 -22.39
N PRO A 109 -7.79 13.58 -21.39
CA PRO A 109 -6.40 13.41 -20.95
C PRO A 109 -5.57 12.81 -22.10
N ALA A 110 -4.44 13.46 -22.41
CA ALA A 110 -3.49 13.07 -23.44
C ALA A 110 -2.65 11.85 -23.05
#